data_AF-A0A836GE08-F1
#
_entry.id   AF-A0A836GE08-F1
#
_cell.length_a   1.000
_cell.length_b   1.000
_cell.length_c   1.000
_cell.angle_alpha   90.00
_cell.angle_beta   90.00
_cell.angle_gamma   90.00
#
_symmetry.space_group_name_H-M   'P 1'
#
loop_
_entity.id
_entity.type
_entity.pdbx_description
1 polymer ?
#
loop_
_entity_poly.entity_id
_entity_poly.type
_entity_poly.pdbx_seq_one_letter_code
_entity_poly.pdbx_strand_id
1 'polypeptide(L)'
;METLYTSAIHGFPQPGGGIANGVSTGIASSFDQDGVLSLIVVLGGSLSLVALVFAFITYSLFSDLRSLAGTTLMNLLAALFMVQLLFIVGAGGVQDSELCISLGLSLQYLRVSVVCWLAAMCHHLYATVASLPRRDDPPTYMKYSLFAWGAPLISLVAAALLQNRESHNFWDVVDLTPFNCWFLGATATVYAYGLPVVLLLVISGYYLVKAAIVSRYTCSMQLEIKQREKMKRRRALQLMLFLKVSLIIGVVAGCGVASRVWKIPFLWAVFCTGHSLQGSAVALSVACNCRVLKVYARKSHKHPEHQVRIFVESFFQLIHR
;
A
#
# COMPACT_ATOMS: atom_id res chain seq x y z
N MET A 1 16.31 -28.14 -18.79
CA MET A 1 15.48 -27.87 -19.98
C MET A 1 14.11 -28.44 -19.69
N GLU A 2 13.18 -27.54 -19.38
CA GLU A 2 11.73 -27.62 -19.64
C GLU A 2 11.05 -28.98 -19.41
N THR A 3 10.53 -29.23 -18.20
CA THR A 3 9.38 -30.14 -17.94
C THR A 3 8.92 -30.23 -16.46
N LEU A 4 9.41 -29.38 -15.55
CA LEU A 4 9.08 -29.46 -14.11
C LEU A 4 8.18 -28.33 -13.57
N TYR A 5 7.51 -27.57 -14.43
CA TYR A 5 6.75 -26.37 -14.04
C TYR A 5 5.21 -26.48 -14.08
N THR A 6 4.62 -27.66 -14.38
CA THR A 6 3.17 -27.70 -14.69
C THR A 6 2.39 -28.90 -14.15
N SER A 7 2.68 -29.40 -12.94
CA SER A 7 1.94 -30.59 -12.45
C SER A 7 1.63 -30.69 -10.96
N ALA A 8 1.73 -29.61 -10.17
CA ALA A 8 1.42 -29.69 -8.73
C ALA A 8 0.57 -28.54 -8.18
N ILE A 9 -0.35 -28.00 -9.00
CA ILE A 9 -1.46 -27.19 -8.49
C ILE A 9 -2.71 -28.08 -8.51
N HIS A 10 -3.47 -28.07 -7.40
CA HIS A 10 -4.72 -28.79 -7.09
C HIS A 10 -4.57 -30.01 -6.17
N GLY A 11 -4.64 -29.74 -4.87
CA GLY A 11 -5.14 -30.71 -3.88
C GLY A 11 -6.53 -30.27 -3.41
N PHE A 12 -7.55 -31.12 -3.61
CA PHE A 12 -8.67 -31.41 -2.69
C PHE A 12 -9.54 -32.58 -3.25
N PRO A 13 -10.34 -33.28 -2.43
CA PRO A 13 -10.29 -34.73 -2.28
C PRO A 13 -11.30 -35.48 -3.17
N GLN A 14 -11.01 -36.75 -3.41
CA GLN A 14 -11.93 -37.73 -4.01
C GLN A 14 -13.05 -38.11 -3.03
N PRO A 15 -14.32 -38.12 -3.47
CA PRO A 15 -15.29 -39.10 -3.02
C PRO A 15 -15.72 -39.98 -4.21
N GLY A 16 -15.66 -41.29 -4.01
CA GLY A 16 -15.89 -42.27 -5.05
C GLY A 16 -17.33 -42.30 -5.60
N GLY A 17 -17.44 -42.89 -6.79
CA GLY A 17 -18.60 -43.68 -7.21
C GLY A 17 -19.72 -42.94 -7.94
N GLY A 18 -19.69 -42.99 -9.27
CA GLY A 18 -20.90 -43.30 -10.06
C GLY A 18 -21.59 -42.18 -10.84
N ILE A 19 -21.51 -42.34 -12.17
CA ILE A 19 -22.58 -42.12 -13.19
C ILE A 19 -22.92 -40.68 -13.63
N ALA A 20 -22.35 -40.36 -14.80
CA ALA A 20 -22.93 -39.75 -16.00
C ALA A 20 -23.54 -38.33 -16.00
N ASN A 21 -22.97 -37.53 -16.91
CA ASN A 21 -23.57 -36.51 -17.77
C ASN A 21 -24.04 -35.20 -17.14
N GLY A 22 -23.16 -34.19 -17.16
CA GLY A 22 -23.53 -32.78 -16.97
C GLY A 22 -22.47 -31.84 -16.41
N VAL A 23 -21.24 -32.30 -16.13
CA VAL A 23 -20.23 -31.54 -15.37
C VAL A 23 -18.97 -31.33 -16.19
N SER A 24 -18.99 -30.39 -17.14
CA SER A 24 -17.77 -29.97 -17.85
C SER A 24 -17.64 -28.44 -17.99
N THR A 25 -18.72 -27.68 -17.80
CA THR A 25 -18.70 -26.21 -17.88
C THR A 25 -18.43 -25.52 -16.53
N GLY A 26 -18.72 -26.16 -15.39
CA GLY A 26 -18.49 -25.59 -14.06
C GLY A 26 -17.05 -25.74 -13.54
N ILE A 27 -16.38 -26.82 -13.93
CA ILE A 27 -15.01 -27.12 -13.47
C ILE A 27 -13.97 -26.36 -14.32
N ALA A 28 -14.17 -26.28 -15.65
CA ALA A 28 -13.30 -25.51 -16.54
C ALA A 28 -13.35 -23.99 -16.29
N SER A 29 -14.50 -23.45 -15.87
CA SER A 29 -14.64 -22.02 -15.52
C SER A 29 -13.96 -21.64 -14.21
N SER A 30 -13.94 -22.55 -13.23
CA SER A 30 -13.23 -22.34 -11.96
C SER A 30 -11.70 -22.33 -12.12
N PHE A 31 -11.14 -23.23 -12.94
CA PHE A 31 -9.70 -23.27 -13.20
C PHE A 31 -9.21 -22.06 -14.04
N ASP A 32 -10.05 -21.51 -14.92
CA ASP A 32 -9.72 -20.31 -15.70
C ASP A 32 -9.72 -19.05 -14.83
N GLN A 33 -10.67 -18.92 -13.90
CA GLN A 33 -10.83 -17.72 -13.08
C GLN A 33 -9.67 -17.53 -12.09
N ASP A 34 -9.18 -18.60 -11.46
CA ASP A 34 -8.03 -18.53 -10.53
C ASP A 34 -6.71 -18.25 -11.26
N GLY A 35 -6.52 -18.85 -12.45
CA GLY A 35 -5.37 -18.59 -13.31
C GLY A 35 -5.33 -17.15 -13.83
N VAL A 36 -6.48 -16.64 -14.29
CA VAL A 36 -6.62 -15.24 -14.74
C VAL A 36 -6.37 -14.28 -13.58
N LEU A 37 -6.86 -14.57 -12.38
CA LEU A 37 -6.62 -13.71 -11.22
C LEU A 37 -5.15 -13.66 -10.82
N SER A 38 -4.46 -14.81 -10.82
CA SER A 38 -3.02 -14.88 -10.57
C SER A 38 -2.23 -14.09 -11.63
N LEU A 39 -2.61 -14.22 -12.91
CA LEU A 39 -2.00 -13.42 -13.99
C LEU A 39 -2.19 -11.92 -13.78
N ILE A 40 -3.40 -11.48 -13.41
CA ILE A 40 -3.69 -10.08 -13.08
C ILE A 40 -2.82 -9.61 -11.91
N VAL A 41 -2.67 -10.44 -10.87
CA VAL A 41 -1.86 -10.11 -9.70
C VAL A 41 -0.39 -9.94 -10.06
N VAL A 42 0.16 -10.86 -10.84
CA VAL A 42 1.57 -10.83 -11.26
C VAL A 42 1.83 -9.67 -12.22
N LEU A 43 1.04 -9.51 -13.28
CA LEU A 43 1.25 -8.45 -14.28
C LEU A 43 0.94 -7.06 -13.70
N GLY A 44 -0.22 -6.92 -13.05
CA GLY A 44 -0.64 -5.66 -12.43
C GLY A 44 0.29 -5.25 -11.29
N GLY A 45 0.70 -6.22 -10.45
CA GLY A 45 1.65 -6.01 -9.38
C GLY A 45 3.04 -5.60 -9.91
N SER A 46 3.54 -6.25 -10.96
CA SER A 46 4.83 -5.91 -11.57
C SER A 46 4.82 -4.49 -12.14
N LEU A 47 3.76 -4.11 -12.84
CA LEU A 47 3.58 -2.75 -13.33
C LEU A 47 3.53 -1.73 -12.18
N SER A 48 2.83 -2.06 -11.10
CA SER A 48 2.78 -1.25 -9.88
C SER A 48 4.15 -1.09 -9.22
N LEU A 49 4.97 -2.14 -9.15
CA LEU A 49 6.34 -2.06 -8.63
C LEU A 49 7.19 -1.10 -9.45
N VAL A 50 7.16 -1.22 -10.78
CA VAL A 50 7.88 -0.32 -11.69
C VAL A 50 7.43 1.14 -11.46
N ALA A 51 6.13 1.40 -11.40
CA ALA A 51 5.59 2.72 -11.14
C ALA A 51 6.02 3.29 -9.77
N LEU A 52 6.03 2.46 -8.73
CA LEU A 52 6.48 2.84 -7.39
C LEU A 52 7.97 3.19 -7.36
N VAL A 53 8.82 2.42 -8.07
CA VAL A 53 10.26 2.72 -8.21
C VAL A 53 10.46 4.07 -8.89
N PHE A 54 9.73 4.34 -9.99
CA PHE A 54 9.79 5.65 -10.65
C PHE A 54 9.36 6.79 -9.72
N ALA A 55 8.28 6.61 -8.94
CA ALA A 55 7.84 7.60 -7.96
C ALA A 55 8.89 7.81 -6.86
N PHE A 56 9.50 6.74 -6.36
CA PHE A 56 10.55 6.80 -5.33
C PHE A 56 11.79 7.55 -5.84
N ILE A 57 12.27 7.24 -7.05
CA ILE A 57 13.41 7.92 -7.68
C ILE A 57 13.11 9.40 -7.89
N THR A 58 11.92 9.72 -8.41
CA THR A 58 11.47 11.10 -8.60
C THR A 58 11.59 11.88 -7.29
N TYR A 59 11.01 11.37 -6.21
CA TYR A 59 11.04 12.07 -4.91
C TYR A 59 12.42 12.09 -4.26
N SER A 60 13.29 11.13 -4.58
CA SER A 60 14.68 11.10 -4.11
C SER A 60 15.56 12.15 -4.79
N LEU A 61 15.40 12.35 -6.11
CA LEU A 61 16.25 13.22 -6.93
C LEU A 61 15.88 14.71 -6.83
N PHE A 62 14.61 15.03 -6.56
CA PHE A 62 14.17 16.42 -6.42
C PHE A 62 14.31 16.88 -4.96
N SER A 63 15.46 17.46 -4.62
CA SER A 63 15.74 18.06 -3.31
C SER A 63 14.70 19.10 -2.88
N ASP A 64 14.09 19.80 -3.84
CA ASP A 64 12.94 20.72 -3.63
C ASP A 64 11.69 20.03 -3.02
N LEU A 65 11.62 18.70 -3.10
CA LEU A 65 10.57 17.87 -2.50
C LEU A 65 11.00 17.23 -1.18
N ARG A 66 12.30 17.20 -0.85
CA ARG A 66 12.91 16.57 0.35
C ARG A 66 12.71 17.39 1.64
N SER A 67 11.54 18.01 1.75
CA SER A 67 11.00 18.48 3.04
C SER A 67 10.57 17.27 3.89
N LEU A 68 10.24 17.50 5.17
CA LEU A 68 9.72 16.46 6.07
C LEU A 68 8.58 15.63 5.43
N ALA A 69 7.67 16.29 4.69
CA ALA A 69 6.59 15.65 3.94
C ALA A 69 7.06 14.73 2.80
N GLY A 70 8.20 15.04 2.18
CA GLY A 70 8.80 14.20 1.13
C GLY A 70 9.42 12.94 1.71
N THR A 71 10.16 13.05 2.81
CA THR A 71 10.76 11.88 3.48
C THR A 71 9.71 10.92 4.01
N THR A 72 8.63 11.44 4.63
CA THR A 72 7.50 10.60 5.09
C THR A 72 6.81 9.89 3.92
N LEU A 73 6.67 10.57 2.78
CA LEU A 73 6.09 9.98 1.57
C LEU A 73 6.99 8.90 0.96
N MET A 74 8.32 9.11 0.96
CA MET A 74 9.27 8.09 0.50
C MET A 74 9.17 6.80 1.33
N ASN A 75 9.03 6.91 2.65
CA ASN A 75 8.81 5.74 3.50
C ASN A 75 7.46 5.06 3.21
N LEU A 76 6.39 5.82 2.97
CA LEU A 76 5.10 5.27 2.53
C LEU A 76 5.28 4.46 1.22
N LEU A 77 5.96 5.05 0.23
CA LEU A 77 6.20 4.39 -1.07
C LEU A 77 7.06 3.14 -0.92
N ALA A 78 8.08 3.17 -0.06
CA ALA A 78 8.90 1.99 0.23
C ALA A 78 8.09 0.88 0.91
N ALA A 79 7.25 1.22 1.90
CA ALA A 79 6.37 0.25 2.55
C ALA A 79 5.36 -0.35 1.54
N LEU A 80 4.76 0.47 0.68
CA LEU A 80 3.87 0.00 -0.40
C LEU A 80 4.59 -0.92 -1.40
N PHE A 81 5.85 -0.60 -1.75
CA PHE A 81 6.67 -1.46 -2.60
C PHE A 81 6.86 -2.84 -1.97
N MET A 82 7.20 -2.90 -0.68
CA MET A 82 7.38 -4.17 0.03
C MET A 82 6.06 -4.95 0.15
N VAL A 83 4.93 -4.27 0.43
CA VAL A 83 3.60 -4.90 0.42
C VAL A 83 3.30 -5.52 -0.95
N GLN A 84 3.55 -4.78 -2.03
CA GLN A 84 3.27 -5.23 -3.39
C GLN A 84 4.17 -6.42 -3.78
N LEU A 85 5.45 -6.37 -3.42
CA LEU A 85 6.41 -7.44 -3.69
C LEU A 85 6.01 -8.73 -2.98
N LEU A 86 5.73 -8.67 -1.67
CA LEU A 86 5.28 -9.83 -0.90
C LEU A 86 3.93 -10.37 -1.38
N PHE A 87 3.04 -9.50 -1.85
CA PHE A 87 1.77 -9.93 -2.43
C PHE A 87 1.97 -10.79 -3.69
N ILE A 88 2.89 -10.38 -4.58
CA ILE A 88 3.24 -11.17 -5.77
C ILE A 88 3.90 -12.50 -5.38
N VAL A 89 4.80 -12.48 -4.38
CA VAL A 89 5.44 -13.71 -3.87
C VAL A 89 4.38 -14.71 -3.39
N GLY A 90 3.38 -14.25 -2.63
CA GLY A 90 2.29 -15.12 -2.17
C GLY A 90 1.40 -15.66 -3.30
N ALA A 91 1.27 -14.94 -4.43
CA ALA A 91 0.52 -15.41 -5.59
C ALA A 91 1.13 -16.68 -6.22
N GLY A 92 2.44 -16.89 -6.02
CA GLY A 92 3.15 -18.08 -6.51
C GLY A 92 2.84 -19.37 -5.74
N GLY A 93 2.09 -19.29 -4.63
CA GLY A 93 1.77 -20.44 -3.79
C GLY A 93 2.94 -20.84 -2.88
N VAL A 94 2.81 -20.57 -1.58
CA VAL A 94 3.81 -20.93 -0.57
C VAL A 94 3.44 -22.27 0.05
N GLN A 95 4.30 -23.28 -0.11
CA GLN A 95 4.05 -24.65 0.40
C GLN A 95 4.51 -24.83 1.84
N ASP A 96 5.61 -24.18 2.23
CA ASP A 96 6.14 -24.29 3.59
C ASP A 96 5.30 -23.45 4.58
N SER A 97 4.84 -24.10 5.65
CA SER A 97 3.99 -23.47 6.66
C SER A 97 4.68 -22.28 7.36
N GLU A 98 5.98 -22.40 7.63
CA GLU A 98 6.76 -21.31 8.24
C GLU A 98 6.84 -20.08 7.34
N LEU A 99 7.07 -20.29 6.04
CA LEU A 99 7.12 -19.21 5.04
C LEU A 99 5.73 -18.57 4.87
N CYS A 100 4.66 -19.38 4.88
CA CYS A 100 3.28 -18.90 4.80
C CYS A 100 2.94 -17.95 5.96
N ILE A 101 3.25 -18.36 7.20
CA ILE A 101 2.98 -17.54 8.39
C ILE A 101 3.85 -16.27 8.39
N SER A 102 5.14 -16.42 8.07
CA SER A 102 6.07 -15.29 7.96
C SER A 102 5.59 -14.25 6.93
N LEU A 103 5.09 -14.72 5.78
CA LEU A 103 4.51 -13.87 4.74
C LEU A 103 3.28 -13.12 5.25
N GLY A 104 2.33 -13.83 5.88
CA GLY A 104 1.10 -13.23 6.41
C GLY A 104 1.38 -12.16 7.48
N LEU A 105 2.28 -12.45 8.42
CA LEU A 105 2.74 -11.52 9.45
C LEU A 105 3.43 -10.29 8.85
N SER A 106 4.34 -10.51 7.89
CA SER A 106 5.06 -9.43 7.21
C SER A 106 4.12 -8.51 6.43
N LEU A 107 3.17 -9.08 5.69
CA LEU A 107 2.15 -8.32 4.97
C LEU A 107 1.26 -7.52 5.91
N GLN A 108 0.82 -8.10 7.03
CA GLN A 108 0.03 -7.37 8.02
C GLN A 108 0.81 -6.20 8.60
N TYR A 109 2.05 -6.42 9.05
CA TYR A 109 2.92 -5.36 9.57
C TYR A 109 3.09 -4.21 8.58
N LEU A 110 3.45 -4.53 7.33
CA LEU A 110 3.71 -3.53 6.31
C LEU A 110 2.44 -2.77 5.91
N ARG A 111 1.28 -3.43 5.79
CA ARG A 111 0.01 -2.76 5.48
C ARG A 111 -0.38 -1.79 6.60
N VAL A 112 -0.22 -2.16 7.88
CA VAL A 112 -0.49 -1.23 8.99
C VAL A 112 0.52 -0.07 8.98
N SER A 113 1.80 -0.34 8.68
CA SER A 113 2.84 0.70 8.52
C SER A 113 2.47 1.72 7.45
N VAL A 114 1.94 1.28 6.30
CA VAL A 114 1.43 2.17 5.24
C VAL A 114 0.37 3.13 5.79
N VAL A 115 -0.61 2.63 6.55
CA VAL A 115 -1.66 3.50 7.11
C VAL A 115 -1.13 4.41 8.22
N CYS A 116 -0.15 3.97 9.03
CA CYS A 116 0.51 4.83 10.02
C CYS A 116 1.29 5.97 9.36
N TRP A 117 2.04 5.70 8.30
CA TRP A 117 2.72 6.74 7.51
C TRP A 117 1.73 7.72 6.89
N LEU A 118 0.61 7.24 6.38
CA LEU A 118 -0.47 8.08 5.86
C LEU A 118 -1.04 9.01 6.96
N ALA A 119 -1.31 8.47 8.15
CA ALA A 119 -1.81 9.25 9.29
C ALA A 119 -0.80 10.32 9.73
N ALA A 120 0.49 9.96 9.81
CA ALA A 120 1.57 10.90 10.12
C ALA A 120 1.66 12.04 9.09
N MET A 121 1.51 11.73 7.79
CA MET A 121 1.47 12.73 6.73
C MET A 121 0.26 13.67 6.84
N CYS A 122 -0.93 13.14 7.12
CA CYS A 122 -2.14 13.95 7.30
C CYS A 122 -2.01 14.89 8.51
N HIS A 123 -1.45 14.41 9.62
CA HIS A 123 -1.16 15.24 10.79
C HIS A 123 -0.10 16.32 10.47
N HIS A 124 0.99 15.96 9.79
CA HIS A 124 2.04 16.92 9.41
C HIS A 124 1.49 18.01 8.47
N LEU A 125 0.62 17.65 7.53
CA LEU A 125 -0.07 18.61 6.68
C LEU A 125 -0.90 19.60 7.52
N TYR A 126 -1.72 19.09 8.45
CA TYR A 126 -2.50 19.91 9.37
C TYR A 126 -1.61 20.89 10.15
N ALA A 127 -0.54 20.39 10.78
CA ALA A 127 0.39 21.21 11.55
C ALA A 127 1.04 22.31 10.69
N THR A 128 1.38 21.99 9.44
CA THR A 128 1.97 22.94 8.48
C THR A 128 0.97 24.03 8.07
N VAL A 129 -0.30 23.67 7.82
CA VAL A 129 -1.31 24.68 7.43
C VAL A 129 -1.78 25.54 8.59
N ALA A 130 -1.75 25.00 9.81
CA ALA A 130 -2.07 25.70 11.06
C ALA A 130 -0.95 26.62 11.56
N SER A 131 0.16 26.72 10.84
CA SER A 131 1.28 27.60 11.15
C SER A 131 1.79 27.45 12.60
N LEU A 132 1.72 26.25 13.17
CA LEU A 132 2.32 25.94 14.47
C LEU A 132 3.85 26.05 14.30
N PRO A 133 4.51 27.13 14.75
CA PRO A 133 5.95 27.27 14.60
C PRO A 133 6.57 26.43 15.72
N ARG A 134 6.87 25.16 15.45
CA ARG A 134 7.72 24.37 16.34
C ARG A 134 9.17 24.75 16.06
N ARG A 135 9.61 25.83 16.70
CA ARG A 135 10.98 26.35 16.60
C ARG A 135 12.00 25.48 17.35
N ASP A 136 11.59 24.65 18.31
CA ASP A 136 12.54 24.00 19.25
C ASP A 136 12.27 22.51 19.57
N ASP A 137 11.54 21.78 18.72
CA ASP A 137 11.33 20.33 18.94
C ASP A 137 12.46 19.48 18.29
N PRO A 138 12.85 18.32 18.86
CA PRO A 138 13.74 17.34 18.20
C PRO A 138 13.21 17.01 16.80
N PRO A 139 14.03 16.43 15.88
CA PRO A 139 13.64 16.31 14.48
C PRO A 139 12.27 15.63 14.39
N THR A 140 11.25 16.40 13.99
CA THR A 140 9.83 15.99 14.05
C THR A 140 9.61 14.68 13.28
N TYR A 141 10.49 14.38 12.33
CA TYR A 141 10.63 13.11 11.65
C TYR A 141 10.80 11.90 12.58
N MET A 142 11.65 11.98 13.60
CA MET A 142 11.96 10.84 14.47
C MET A 142 10.73 10.39 15.25
N LYS A 143 9.91 11.35 15.72
CA LYS A 143 8.62 11.06 16.37
C LYS A 143 7.66 10.36 15.42
N TYR A 144 7.55 10.82 14.17
CA TYR A 144 6.70 10.17 13.16
C TYR A 144 7.22 8.79 12.74
N SER A 145 8.54 8.63 12.61
CA SER A 145 9.18 7.36 12.25
C SER A 145 8.99 6.32 13.35
N LEU A 146 9.20 6.71 14.62
CA LEU A 146 8.96 5.83 15.77
C LEU A 146 7.50 5.40 15.84
N PHE A 147 6.56 6.31 15.60
CA PHE A 147 5.13 5.98 15.52
C PHE A 147 4.83 5.03 14.34
N ALA A 148 5.29 5.37 13.14
CA ALA A 148 4.91 4.66 11.92
C ALA A 148 5.54 3.27 11.78
N TRP A 149 6.67 3.02 12.42
CA TRP A 149 7.28 1.70 12.50
C TRP A 149 6.94 0.96 13.80
N GLY A 150 6.76 1.68 14.91
CA GLY A 150 6.46 1.07 16.21
C GLY A 150 5.01 0.63 16.37
N ALA A 151 4.03 1.44 15.97
CA ALA A 151 2.61 1.09 16.11
C ALA A 151 2.22 -0.20 15.35
N PRO A 152 2.72 -0.45 14.13
CA PRO A 152 2.49 -1.73 13.45
C PRO A 152 3.06 -2.95 14.19
N LEU A 153 4.15 -2.81 14.97
CA LEU A 153 4.68 -3.91 15.79
C LEU A 153 3.70 -4.32 16.88
N ILE A 154 3.01 -3.37 17.49
CA ILE A 154 1.96 -3.66 18.49
C ILE A 154 0.83 -4.45 17.83
N SER A 155 0.40 -4.02 16.64
CA SER A 155 -0.58 -4.72 15.80
C SER A 155 -0.13 -6.14 15.47
N LEU A 156 1.16 -6.32 15.16
CA LEU A 156 1.75 -7.61 14.80
C LEU A 156 1.77 -8.58 15.99
N VAL A 157 2.17 -8.11 17.18
CA VAL A 157 2.12 -8.92 18.40
C VAL A 157 0.69 -9.35 18.71
N ALA A 158 -0.28 -8.43 18.60
CA ALA A 158 -1.69 -8.77 18.75
C ALA A 158 -2.15 -9.82 17.73
N ALA A 159 -1.70 -9.71 16.48
CA ALA A 159 -2.00 -10.67 15.42
C ALA A 159 -1.46 -12.07 15.73
N ALA A 160 -0.21 -12.17 16.16
CA ALA A 160 0.42 -13.44 16.52
C ALA A 160 -0.27 -14.11 17.71
N LEU A 161 -0.65 -13.32 18.73
CA LEU A 161 -1.40 -13.83 19.88
C LEU A 161 -2.80 -14.32 19.49
N LEU A 162 -3.52 -13.58 18.66
CA LEU A 162 -4.84 -13.99 18.18
C LEU A 162 -4.75 -15.23 17.28
N GLN A 163 -3.78 -15.28 16.37
CA GLN A 163 -3.54 -16.45 15.51
C GLN A 163 -3.30 -17.72 16.35
N ASN A 164 -2.47 -17.63 17.39
CA ASN A 164 -2.19 -18.76 18.27
C ASN A 164 -3.45 -19.21 19.06
N ARG A 165 -4.37 -18.29 19.37
CA ARG A 165 -5.63 -18.61 20.05
C ARG A 165 -6.65 -19.24 19.10
N GLU A 166 -6.74 -18.76 17.86
CA GLU A 166 -7.69 -19.26 16.86
C GLU A 166 -7.33 -20.67 16.39
N SER A 167 -6.06 -20.89 16.05
CA SER A 167 -5.63 -22.11 15.36
C SER A 167 -5.29 -23.27 16.30
N HIS A 168 -5.32 -23.06 17.62
CA HIS A 168 -4.79 -23.93 18.70
C HIS A 168 -3.29 -24.29 18.59
N ASN A 169 -2.75 -24.40 17.37
CA ASN A 169 -1.35 -24.54 17.01
C ASN A 169 -0.98 -23.38 16.08
N PHE A 170 0.01 -22.57 16.46
CA PHE A 170 0.45 -21.43 15.64
C PHE A 170 0.87 -21.80 14.21
N TRP A 171 1.42 -23.01 14.03
CA TRP A 171 1.94 -23.52 12.75
C TRP A 171 0.88 -24.11 11.82
N ASP A 172 -0.38 -24.16 12.26
CA ASP A 172 -1.46 -24.63 11.43
C ASP A 172 -1.89 -23.52 10.44
N VAL A 173 -1.68 -23.79 9.16
CA VAL A 173 -1.89 -22.85 8.04
C VAL A 173 -3.12 -23.19 7.21
N VAL A 174 -3.96 -24.13 7.66
CA VAL A 174 -5.17 -24.56 6.92
C VAL A 174 -6.12 -23.38 6.64
N ASP A 175 -6.20 -22.41 7.54
CA ASP A 175 -7.02 -21.20 7.37
C ASP A 175 -6.36 -20.07 6.56
N LEU A 176 -5.06 -20.21 6.25
CA LEU A 176 -4.25 -19.21 5.55
C LEU A 176 -4.05 -19.58 4.07
N THR A 177 -3.85 -20.88 3.79
CA THR A 177 -3.55 -21.38 2.43
C THR A 177 -4.62 -21.07 1.38
N PRO A 178 -5.95 -21.09 1.67
CA PRO A 178 -6.96 -20.70 0.69
C PRO A 178 -6.91 -19.21 0.29
N PHE A 179 -6.19 -18.40 1.08
CA PHE A 179 -6.02 -16.96 0.87
C PHE A 179 -4.57 -16.61 0.51
N ASN A 180 -3.81 -17.55 -0.09
CA ASN A 180 -2.42 -17.36 -0.51
C ASN A 180 -1.49 -16.87 0.62
N CYS A 181 -1.84 -17.20 1.88
CA CYS A 181 -1.12 -16.72 3.07
C CYS A 181 -1.06 -15.19 3.19
N TRP A 182 -1.94 -14.45 2.51
CA TRP A 182 -1.97 -12.99 2.55
C TRP A 182 -2.67 -12.43 3.77
N PHE A 183 -3.51 -13.23 4.42
CA PHE A 183 -4.24 -12.88 5.63
C PHE A 183 -4.06 -13.97 6.66
N LEU A 184 -4.02 -13.57 7.93
CA LEU A 184 -4.06 -14.49 9.06
C LEU A 184 -5.51 -14.98 9.30
N GLY A 185 -5.74 -15.63 10.43
CA GLY A 185 -7.06 -16.03 10.90
C GLY A 185 -8.10 -14.89 10.84
N ALA A 186 -9.38 -15.26 10.81
CA ALA A 186 -10.46 -14.29 10.59
C ALA A 186 -10.50 -13.25 11.71
N THR A 187 -10.42 -13.65 12.99
CA THR A 187 -10.45 -12.69 14.09
C THR A 187 -9.13 -11.96 14.21
N ALA A 188 -7.98 -12.58 13.93
CA ALA A 188 -6.71 -11.87 13.81
C ALA A 188 -6.78 -10.76 12.75
N THR A 189 -7.36 -11.04 11.58
CA THR A 189 -7.52 -10.06 10.50
C THR A 189 -8.48 -8.93 10.89
N VAL A 190 -9.60 -9.22 11.55
CA VAL A 190 -10.56 -8.18 11.97
C VAL A 190 -9.98 -7.30 13.08
N TYR A 191 -9.46 -7.89 14.15
CA TYR A 191 -9.06 -7.14 15.34
C TYR A 191 -7.63 -6.59 15.29
N ALA A 192 -6.68 -7.33 14.71
CA ALA A 192 -5.27 -6.90 14.66
C ALA A 192 -4.89 -6.20 13.35
N TYR A 193 -5.77 -6.18 12.34
CA TYR A 193 -5.56 -5.42 11.11
C TYR A 193 -6.72 -4.44 10.83
N GLY A 194 -7.94 -4.94 10.71
CA GLY A 194 -9.12 -4.14 10.36
C GLY A 194 -9.38 -2.98 11.31
N LEU A 195 -9.46 -3.25 12.61
CA LEU A 195 -9.70 -2.24 13.64
C LEU A 195 -8.61 -1.14 13.66
N PRO A 196 -7.29 -1.46 13.75
CA PRO A 196 -6.23 -0.46 13.64
C PRO A 196 -6.30 0.38 12.36
N VAL A 197 -6.57 -0.25 11.21
CA VAL A 197 -6.67 0.46 9.92
C VAL A 197 -7.84 1.44 9.93
N VAL A 198 -9.02 1.01 10.38
CA VAL A 198 -10.20 1.90 10.46
C VAL A 198 -9.92 3.09 11.37
N LEU A 199 -9.35 2.86 12.56
CA LEU A 199 -8.99 3.93 13.49
C LEU A 199 -8.01 4.93 12.86
N LEU A 200 -6.94 4.44 12.22
CA LEU A 200 -5.94 5.30 11.58
C LEU A 200 -6.49 6.06 10.37
N LEU A 201 -7.40 5.46 9.59
CA LEU A 201 -8.07 6.14 8.48
C LEU A 201 -9.03 7.23 8.98
N VAL A 202 -9.77 6.98 10.06
CA VAL A 202 -10.61 8.01 10.70
C VAL A 202 -9.76 9.16 11.22
N ILE A 203 -8.64 8.87 11.90
CA ILE A 203 -7.67 9.88 12.36
C ILE A 203 -7.12 10.69 11.18
N SER A 204 -6.76 10.01 10.08
CA SER A 204 -6.29 10.65 8.85
C SER A 204 -7.33 11.59 8.26
N GLY A 205 -8.58 11.13 8.14
CA GLY A 205 -9.72 11.92 7.67
C GLY A 205 -9.99 13.15 8.55
N TYR A 206 -9.95 12.98 9.87
CA TYR A 206 -10.07 14.07 10.84
C TYR A 206 -9.01 15.16 10.60
N TYR A 207 -7.73 14.78 10.46
CA TYR A 207 -6.67 15.76 10.18
C TYR A 207 -6.80 16.41 8.81
N LEU A 208 -7.25 15.68 7.78
CA LEU A 208 -7.52 16.25 6.45
C LEU A 208 -8.64 17.29 6.51
N VAL A 209 -9.74 17.02 7.22
CA VAL A 209 -10.84 17.96 7.41
C VAL A 209 -10.36 19.20 8.16
N LYS A 210 -9.64 19.04 9.27
CA LYS A 210 -9.05 20.18 10.00
C LYS A 210 -8.09 20.99 9.14
N ALA A 211 -7.23 20.32 8.37
CA ALA A 211 -6.32 20.98 7.46
C ALA A 211 -7.06 21.76 6.37
N ALA A 212 -8.17 21.22 5.85
CA ALA A 212 -9.02 21.91 4.87
C ALA A 212 -9.69 23.15 5.45
N ILE A 213 -10.25 23.06 6.66
CA ILE A 213 -10.89 24.17 7.37
C ILE A 213 -9.86 25.29 7.62
N VAL A 214 -8.75 24.95 8.29
CA VAL A 214 -7.68 25.91 8.60
C VAL A 214 -7.09 26.50 7.32
N SER A 215 -6.90 25.68 6.28
CA SER A 215 -6.44 26.17 4.98
C SER A 215 -7.36 27.24 4.40
N ARG A 216 -8.69 27.11 4.54
CA ARG A 216 -9.62 28.15 4.06
C ARG A 216 -9.46 29.45 4.83
N TYR A 217 -9.38 29.38 6.15
CA TYR A 217 -9.17 30.54 7.02
C TYR A 217 -7.83 31.24 6.77
N THR A 218 -6.71 30.51 6.71
CA THR A 218 -5.41 31.14 6.45
C THR A 218 -5.37 31.77 5.06
N CYS A 219 -6.00 31.16 4.05
CA CYS A 219 -6.05 31.74 2.71
C CYS A 219 -6.96 32.97 2.65
N SER A 220 -8.04 33.06 3.44
CA SER A 220 -8.90 34.25 3.44
C SER A 220 -8.24 35.47 4.08
N MET A 221 -7.28 35.26 4.98
CA MET A 221 -6.52 36.34 5.63
C MET A 221 -5.40 36.94 4.75
N GLN A 222 -5.10 36.32 3.60
CA GLN A 222 -4.07 36.84 2.70
C GLN A 222 -4.61 38.01 1.88
N LEU A 223 -3.99 39.19 2.05
CA LEU A 223 -4.39 40.44 1.40
C LEU A 223 -4.07 40.45 -0.10
N GLU A 224 -2.95 39.87 -0.52
CA GLU A 224 -2.59 39.80 -1.94
C GLU A 224 -3.38 38.70 -2.67
N ILE A 225 -4.27 39.10 -3.58
CA ILE A 225 -5.12 38.19 -4.38
C ILE A 225 -4.27 37.13 -5.12
N LYS A 226 -3.15 37.53 -5.73
CA LYS A 226 -2.26 36.63 -6.49
C LYS A 226 -1.61 35.59 -5.58
N GLN A 227 -1.19 35.96 -4.37
CA GLN A 227 -0.61 35.03 -3.40
C GLN A 227 -1.68 34.12 -2.79
N ARG A 228 -2.85 34.67 -2.48
CA ARG A 228 -4.03 33.94 -1.97
C ARG A 228 -4.44 32.81 -2.91
N GLU A 229 -4.65 33.10 -4.19
CA GLU A 229 -5.06 32.09 -5.17
C GLU A 229 -3.97 31.02 -5.40
N LYS A 230 -2.70 31.44 -5.43
CA LYS A 230 -1.56 30.52 -5.51
C LYS A 230 -1.49 29.58 -4.30
N MET A 231 -1.69 30.11 -3.08
CA MET A 231 -1.67 29.34 -1.84
C MET A 231 -2.86 28.38 -1.77
N LYS A 232 -4.08 28.87 -2.06
CA LYS A 232 -5.31 28.08 -2.09
C LYS A 232 -5.21 26.91 -3.05
N ARG A 233 -4.75 27.15 -4.29
CA ARG A 233 -4.53 26.09 -5.29
C ARG A 233 -3.49 25.07 -4.81
N ARG A 234 -2.38 25.52 -4.22
CA ARG A 234 -1.32 24.63 -3.72
C ARG A 234 -1.84 23.74 -2.57
N ARG A 235 -2.52 24.32 -1.58
CA ARG A 235 -3.04 23.58 -0.42
C ARG A 235 -4.16 22.62 -0.82
N ALA A 236 -5.08 23.06 -1.69
CA ALA A 236 -6.14 22.21 -2.23
C ALA A 236 -5.58 21.00 -2.97
N LEU A 237 -4.55 21.18 -3.80
CA LEU A 237 -3.91 20.06 -4.52
C LEU A 237 -3.26 19.05 -3.56
N GLN A 238 -2.63 19.50 -2.48
CA GLN A 238 -2.05 18.62 -1.46
C GLN A 238 -3.12 17.87 -0.67
N LEU A 239 -4.20 18.55 -0.27
CA LEU A 239 -5.34 17.91 0.41
C LEU A 239 -6.00 16.86 -0.48
N MET A 240 -6.25 17.19 -1.75
CA MET A 240 -6.83 16.26 -2.72
C MET A 240 -5.93 15.06 -2.98
N LEU A 241 -4.60 15.25 -3.01
CA LEU A 241 -3.65 14.15 -3.13
C LEU A 241 -3.77 13.17 -1.97
N PHE A 242 -3.67 13.66 -0.73
CA PHE A 242 -3.75 12.78 0.44
C PHE A 242 -5.13 12.15 0.63
N LEU A 243 -6.20 12.87 0.26
CA LEU A 243 -7.55 12.31 0.22
C LEU A 243 -7.62 11.14 -0.77
N LYS A 244 -7.12 11.31 -2.01
CA LYS A 244 -7.08 10.24 -3.02
C LYS A 244 -6.29 9.03 -2.53
N VAL A 245 -5.10 9.24 -1.98
CA VAL A 245 -4.25 8.15 -1.45
C VAL A 245 -4.95 7.45 -0.28
N SER A 246 -5.59 8.20 0.62
CA SER A 246 -6.36 7.63 1.75
C SER A 246 -7.53 6.77 1.28
N LEU A 247 -8.26 7.23 0.26
CA LEU A 247 -9.38 6.47 -0.32
C LEU A 247 -8.89 5.20 -1.03
N ILE A 248 -7.82 5.28 -1.81
CA ILE A 248 -7.23 4.11 -2.49
C ILE A 248 -6.80 3.05 -1.46
N ILE A 249 -6.07 3.45 -0.41
CA ILE A 249 -5.62 2.53 0.64
C ILE A 249 -6.82 1.97 1.41
N GLY A 250 -7.77 2.82 1.79
CA GLY A 250 -8.94 2.44 2.56
C GLY A 250 -9.88 1.48 1.84
N VAL A 251 -10.13 1.69 0.54
CA VAL A 251 -10.96 0.79 -0.27
C VAL A 251 -10.30 -0.58 -0.38
N VAL A 252 -9.01 -0.65 -0.72
CA VAL A 252 -8.29 -1.93 -0.82
C VAL A 252 -8.27 -2.66 0.52
N ALA A 253 -7.99 -1.95 1.63
CA ALA A 253 -8.01 -2.55 2.96
C ALA A 253 -9.39 -3.05 3.36
N GLY A 254 -10.44 -2.26 3.10
CA GLY A 254 -11.84 -2.63 3.36
C GLY A 254 -12.25 -3.87 2.56
N CYS A 255 -11.96 -3.91 1.26
CA CYS A 255 -12.20 -5.08 0.42
C CYS A 255 -11.45 -6.32 0.92
N GLY A 256 -10.22 -6.16 1.42
CA GLY A 256 -9.43 -7.26 1.99
C GLY A 256 -10.00 -7.84 3.28
N VAL A 257 -10.44 -6.98 4.21
CA VAL A 257 -11.14 -7.45 5.43
C VAL A 257 -12.48 -8.09 5.07
N ALA A 258 -13.24 -7.45 4.19
CA ALA A 258 -14.53 -7.93 3.72
C ALA A 258 -14.44 -9.29 3.03
N SER A 259 -13.45 -9.49 2.15
CA SER A 259 -13.23 -10.78 1.48
C SER A 259 -12.89 -11.89 2.47
N ARG A 260 -12.10 -11.58 3.52
CA ARG A 260 -11.74 -12.55 4.56
C ARG A 260 -12.91 -12.93 5.47
N VAL A 261 -13.82 -12.00 5.78
CA VAL A 261 -14.97 -12.21 6.68
C VAL A 261 -16.13 -12.86 5.95
N TRP A 262 -16.52 -12.34 4.77
CA TRP A 262 -17.69 -12.81 4.05
C TRP A 262 -17.40 -13.97 3.10
N LYS A 263 -16.12 -14.26 2.80
CA LYS A 263 -15.68 -15.36 1.92
C LYS A 263 -16.37 -15.33 0.53
N ILE A 264 -16.68 -14.13 0.02
CA ILE A 264 -17.33 -13.93 -1.28
C ILE A 264 -16.25 -13.87 -2.38
N PRO A 265 -16.30 -14.75 -3.41
CA PRO A 265 -15.30 -14.77 -4.49
C PRO A 265 -15.17 -13.46 -5.27
N PHE A 266 -16.29 -12.75 -5.47
CA PHE A 266 -16.28 -11.44 -6.12
C PHE A 266 -15.45 -10.41 -5.35
N LEU A 267 -15.62 -10.34 -4.02
CA LEU A 267 -14.85 -9.42 -3.18
C LEU A 267 -13.36 -9.79 -3.13
N TRP A 268 -13.05 -11.08 -3.19
CA TRP A 268 -11.69 -11.57 -3.34
C TRP A 268 -11.06 -11.10 -4.65
N ALA A 269 -11.75 -11.27 -5.79
CA ALA A 269 -11.27 -10.81 -7.09
C ALA A 269 -11.07 -9.29 -7.13
N VAL A 270 -12.01 -8.51 -6.58
CA VAL A 270 -11.91 -7.05 -6.46
C VAL A 270 -10.72 -6.65 -5.58
N PHE A 271 -10.54 -7.31 -4.43
CA PHE A 271 -9.39 -7.08 -3.56
C PHE A 271 -8.08 -7.37 -4.29
N CYS A 272 -7.93 -8.53 -4.91
CA CYS A 272 -6.71 -8.92 -5.62
C CYS A 272 -6.37 -7.96 -6.75
N THR A 273 -7.36 -7.60 -7.56
CA THR A 273 -7.19 -6.62 -8.66
C THR A 273 -6.84 -5.24 -8.12
N GLY A 274 -7.60 -4.76 -7.13
CA GLY A 274 -7.40 -3.44 -6.52
C GLY A 274 -6.07 -3.31 -5.80
N HIS A 275 -5.65 -4.34 -5.07
CA HIS A 275 -4.35 -4.40 -4.40
C HIS A 275 -3.21 -4.41 -5.43
N SER A 276 -3.34 -5.17 -6.53
CA SER A 276 -2.32 -5.24 -7.59
C SER A 276 -2.12 -3.92 -8.32
N LEU A 277 -3.17 -3.09 -8.42
CA LEU A 277 -3.11 -1.76 -9.03
C LEU A 277 -2.89 -0.63 -8.01
N GLN A 278 -2.85 -0.93 -6.71
CA GLN A 278 -2.74 0.08 -5.65
C GLN A 278 -1.45 0.90 -5.80
N GLY A 279 -0.32 0.23 -6.02
CA GLY A 279 0.98 0.87 -6.14
C GLY A 279 1.04 1.86 -7.30
N SER A 280 0.58 1.46 -8.49
CA SER A 280 0.51 2.34 -9.67
C SER A 280 -0.47 3.51 -9.47
N ALA A 281 -1.64 3.29 -8.86
CA ALA A 281 -2.59 4.36 -8.58
C ALA A 281 -2.04 5.42 -7.61
N VAL A 282 -1.32 4.99 -6.56
CA VAL A 282 -0.62 5.89 -5.63
C VAL A 282 0.53 6.60 -6.33
N ALA A 283 1.37 5.88 -7.07
CA ALA A 283 2.49 6.44 -7.82
C ALA A 283 2.03 7.51 -8.82
N LEU A 284 0.96 7.24 -9.59
CA LEU A 284 0.36 8.19 -10.53
C LEU A 284 -0.24 9.39 -9.80
N SER A 285 -0.94 9.19 -8.68
CA SER A 285 -1.47 10.31 -7.89
C SER A 285 -0.36 11.26 -7.44
N VAL A 286 0.77 10.69 -7.03
CA VAL A 286 1.95 11.40 -6.57
C VAL A 286 2.72 12.07 -7.72
N ALA A 287 2.90 11.38 -8.85
CA ALA A 287 3.61 11.87 -10.04
C ALA A 287 2.81 12.92 -10.84
N CYS A 288 1.50 12.74 -11.00
CA CYS A 288 0.59 13.67 -11.68
C CYS A 288 0.27 14.92 -10.84
N ASN A 289 0.90 15.08 -9.67
CA ASN A 289 0.82 16.31 -8.91
C ASN A 289 1.38 17.45 -9.76
N CYS A 290 0.58 18.49 -10.02
CA CYS A 290 0.98 19.63 -10.85
C CYS A 290 2.29 20.29 -10.39
N ARG A 291 2.72 20.10 -9.14
CA ARG A 291 4.04 20.53 -8.66
C ARG A 291 5.17 19.74 -9.31
N VAL A 292 5.05 18.42 -9.36
CA VAL A 292 6.00 17.49 -10.00
C VAL A 292 6.02 17.74 -11.50
N LEU A 293 4.86 17.82 -12.15
CA LEU A 293 4.75 18.16 -13.58
C LEU A 293 5.38 19.53 -13.93
N LYS A 294 5.25 20.54 -13.07
CA LYS A 294 5.93 21.85 -13.25
C LYS A 294 7.44 21.80 -13.02
N VAL A 295 7.93 20.86 -12.23
CA VAL A 295 9.36 20.63 -12.03
C VAL A 295 9.93 19.89 -13.23
N TYR A 296 9.25 18.84 -13.70
CA TYR A 296 9.57 18.15 -14.94
C TYR A 296 9.55 19.08 -16.16
N ALA A 297 8.49 19.88 -16.35
CA ALA A 297 8.39 20.81 -17.47
C ALA A 297 9.49 21.89 -17.44
N ARG A 298 9.90 22.37 -16.26
CA ARG A 298 10.99 23.36 -16.13
C ARG A 298 12.38 22.75 -16.36
N LYS A 299 12.59 21.50 -15.97
CA LYS A 299 13.89 20.82 -16.06
C LYS A 299 14.11 20.11 -17.41
N SER A 300 13.04 19.59 -18.02
CA SER A 300 13.03 19.05 -19.39
C SER A 300 13.41 20.10 -20.43
N HIS A 301 13.13 21.38 -20.15
CA HIS A 301 13.56 22.49 -21.01
C HIS A 301 15.06 22.84 -20.85
N LYS A 302 15.75 22.31 -19.83
CA LYS A 302 17.16 22.65 -19.55
C LYS A 302 18.17 21.55 -19.87
N HIS A 303 17.93 20.26 -19.57
CA HIS A 303 18.90 19.19 -19.87
C HIS A 303 18.26 17.78 -19.94
N PRO A 304 17.99 17.22 -21.13
CA PRO A 304 17.45 15.86 -21.31
C PRO A 304 18.46 14.74 -20.98
N GLU A 305 19.73 14.90 -21.36
CA GLU A 305 20.71 13.79 -21.33
C GLU A 305 21.32 13.52 -19.94
N HIS A 306 21.30 14.52 -19.06
CA HIS A 306 21.85 14.39 -17.70
C HIS A 306 20.97 13.52 -16.79
N GLN A 307 19.67 13.37 -17.11
CA GLN A 307 18.76 12.51 -16.34
C GLN A 307 19.02 11.02 -16.52
N VAL A 308 19.36 10.57 -17.74
CA VAL A 308 19.66 9.15 -17.99
C VAL A 308 20.99 8.76 -17.33
N ARG A 309 21.97 9.68 -17.32
CA ARG A 309 23.27 9.45 -16.66
C ARG A 309 23.15 9.32 -15.14
N ILE A 310 22.41 10.23 -14.50
CA ILE A 310 22.16 10.17 -13.04
C ILE A 310 21.29 8.94 -12.68
N PHE A 311 20.37 8.55 -13.56
CA PHE A 311 19.54 7.34 -13.42
C PHE A 311 20.40 6.07 -13.39
N VAL A 312 21.35 5.93 -14.33
CA VAL A 312 22.28 4.79 -14.37
C VAL A 312 23.23 4.81 -13.17
N GLU A 313 23.79 5.97 -12.82
CA GLU A 313 24.74 6.07 -11.70
C GLU A 313 24.09 5.84 -10.33
N SER A 314 22.87 6.32 -10.10
CA SER A 314 22.16 6.10 -8.82
C SER A 314 21.70 4.64 -8.66
N PHE A 315 21.35 3.96 -9.75
CA PHE A 315 21.03 2.54 -9.74
C PHE A 315 22.27 1.69 -9.45
N PHE A 316 23.42 2.03 -10.04
CA PHE A 316 24.69 1.35 -9.79
C PHE A 316 25.19 1.55 -8.35
N GLN A 317 25.04 2.76 -7.79
CA GLN A 317 25.42 3.07 -6.41
C GLN A 317 24.55 2.38 -5.35
N LEU A 318 23.29 2.03 -5.66
CA LEU A 318 22.38 1.36 -4.73
C LEU A 318 22.54 -0.17 -4.73
N ILE A 319 23.07 -0.76 -5.81
CA ILE A 319 23.35 -2.20 -5.92
C ILE A 319 24.71 -2.55 -5.29
N HIS A 320 25.64 -1.59 -5.24
CA HIS A 320 27.02 -1.82 -4.79
C HIS A 320 27.30 -1.47 -3.32
N ARG A 321 26.26 -1.14 -2.54
CA ARG A 321 26.36 -0.69 -1.15
C ARG A 321 25.48 -1.52 -0.25
#